data_AF-A0A6G6WNK5-F1
#
_entry.id   AF-A0A6G6WNK5-F1
#
_cell.length_a   1.000
_cell.length_b   1.000
_cell.length_c   1.000
_cell.angle_alpha   90.00
_cell.angle_beta   90.00
_cell.angle_gamma   90.00
#
_symmetry.space_group_name_H-M   'P 1'
#
loop_
_entity.id
_entity.type
_entity.pdbx_description
1 polymer ?
#
loop_
_entity_poly.entity_id
_entity_poly.type
_entity_poly.pdbx_seq_one_letter_code
_entity_poly.pdbx_strand_id
1 'polypeptide(L)'
;MKLIAGGHPFHPPPPAYRTSWLGRIYYWVWRLGVRLDGVTVEKLLARARDGDKSADNLVRGLAAHCLRERIAMPPCLSEYAADKMLESIHISEKARRLVENYPRDHMILNAVYRISKDFGIPATCSWNAGSSTPKSACAIVSAALARNSIHISEDGVKKIWNRKSKDFEKMKVVDTLMGINEIESS
;
A
#
# COMPACT_ATOMS: atom_id res chain seq x y z
N MET A 1 -6.22 37.72 -24.33
CA MET A 1 -7.26 37.01 -23.55
C MET A 1 -6.80 36.94 -22.10
N LYS A 2 -7.45 37.66 -21.17
CA LYS A 2 -7.16 37.59 -19.72
C LYS A 2 -8.04 36.49 -19.13
N LEU A 3 -7.44 35.41 -18.63
CA LEU A 3 -8.15 34.41 -17.83
C LEU A 3 -8.43 35.04 -16.45
N ILE A 4 -9.69 35.39 -16.20
CA ILE A 4 -10.16 35.78 -14.88
C ILE A 4 -10.36 34.47 -14.11
N ALA A 5 -9.50 34.23 -13.12
CA ALA A 5 -9.60 33.10 -12.23
C ALA A 5 -10.88 33.23 -11.39
N GLY A 6 -11.89 32.44 -11.71
CA GLY A 6 -13.04 32.20 -10.83
C GLY A 6 -12.54 31.50 -9.57
N GLY A 7 -12.41 32.25 -8.49
CA GLY A 7 -12.01 31.71 -7.19
C GLY A 7 -13.12 30.84 -6.63
N HIS A 8 -13.01 29.52 -6.83
CA HIS A 8 -13.77 28.59 -6.01
C HIS A 8 -13.39 28.78 -4.53
N PRO A 9 -14.36 28.72 -3.60
CA PRO A 9 -14.07 28.82 -2.17
C PRO A 9 -13.11 27.70 -1.75
N PHE A 10 -11.96 28.12 -1.24
CA PHE A 10 -10.89 27.26 -0.75
C PHE A 10 -11.33 26.54 0.53
N HIS A 11 -11.81 25.30 0.41
CA HIS A 11 -12.06 24.46 1.59
C HIS A 11 -10.76 23.78 2.05
N PRO A 12 -10.43 23.81 3.36
CA PRO A 12 -9.30 23.07 3.89
C PRO A 12 -9.48 21.56 3.71
N PRO A 13 -8.39 20.78 3.49
CA PRO A 13 -8.50 19.33 3.39
C PRO A 13 -9.03 18.72 4.68
N PRO A 14 -9.78 17.61 4.60
CA PRO A 14 -10.25 16.88 5.76
C PRO A 14 -9.09 16.47 6.69
N PRO A 15 -9.30 16.41 8.02
CA PRO A 15 -8.27 16.06 9.00
C PRO A 15 -7.54 14.73 8.73
N ALA A 16 -8.22 13.79 8.07
CA ALA A 16 -7.72 12.47 7.72
C ALA A 16 -6.43 12.48 6.87
N TYR A 17 -6.13 13.58 6.18
CA TYR A 17 -4.94 13.71 5.33
C TYR A 17 -3.66 14.14 6.10
N ARG A 18 -3.73 14.49 7.39
CA ARG A 18 -2.52 14.94 8.11
C ARG A 18 -1.51 13.82 8.42
N THR A 19 -1.95 12.57 8.45
CA THR A 19 -1.15 11.44 8.95
C THR A 19 -0.49 10.62 7.85
N SER A 20 -0.99 10.65 6.61
CA SER A 20 -0.37 9.94 5.48
C SER A 20 0.69 10.80 4.77
N TRP A 21 1.72 10.16 4.21
CA TRP A 21 2.78 10.86 3.46
C TRP A 21 2.22 11.65 2.26
N LEU A 22 1.29 11.05 1.52
CA LEU A 22 0.56 11.72 0.43
C LEU A 22 -0.26 12.91 0.93
N GLY A 23 -0.88 12.78 2.10
CA GLY A 23 -1.65 13.87 2.68
C GLY A 23 -0.78 15.00 3.24
N ARG A 24 0.48 14.73 3.62
CA ARG A 24 1.48 15.78 3.90
C ARG A 24 1.92 16.52 2.64
N ILE A 25 2.16 15.81 1.54
CA ILE A 25 2.45 16.44 0.24
C ILE A 25 1.27 17.30 -0.20
N TYR A 26 0.06 16.75 -0.10
CA TYR A 26 -1.18 17.46 -0.36
C TYR A 26 -1.31 18.72 0.50
N TYR A 27 -1.04 18.58 1.80
CA TYR A 27 -1.04 19.69 2.75
C TYR A 27 0.04 20.73 2.41
N TRP A 28 1.20 20.35 1.90
CA TRP A 28 2.23 21.29 1.43
C TRP A 28 1.82 22.02 0.16
N VAL A 29 1.26 21.31 -0.83
CA VAL A 29 0.71 21.92 -2.06
C VAL A 29 -0.43 22.89 -1.72
N TRP A 30 -1.33 22.49 -0.83
CA TRP A 30 -2.43 23.31 -0.31
C TRP A 30 -1.96 24.49 0.55
N ARG A 31 -1.06 24.26 1.52
CA ARG A 31 -0.58 25.26 2.50
C ARG A 31 0.33 26.30 1.88
N LEU A 32 1.17 25.92 0.92
CA LEU A 32 2.03 26.88 0.24
C LEU A 32 1.28 27.73 -0.78
N GLY A 33 -0.01 27.44 -1.02
CA GLY A 33 -0.79 28.12 -2.04
C GLY A 33 0.01 28.18 -3.33
N VAL A 34 0.65 27.05 -3.71
CA VAL A 34 1.49 26.99 -4.91
C VAL A 34 0.55 27.34 -6.04
N ARG A 35 0.56 28.61 -6.43
CA ARG A 35 -0.02 29.03 -7.68
C ARG A 35 0.68 28.16 -8.70
N LEU A 36 -0.11 27.44 -9.48
CA LEU A 36 0.34 26.81 -10.71
C LEU A 36 0.75 27.90 -11.70
N ASP A 37 1.61 28.83 -11.29
CA ASP A 37 2.29 29.69 -12.22
C ASP A 37 3.26 28.80 -13.01
N GLY A 38 3.28 28.97 -14.34
CA GLY A 38 4.09 28.13 -15.21
C GLY A 38 5.57 28.14 -14.80
N VAL A 39 6.04 29.27 -14.27
CA VAL A 39 7.44 29.49 -13.88
C VAL A 39 7.87 28.60 -12.70
N THR A 40 7.04 28.42 -11.66
CA THR A 40 7.41 27.55 -10.53
C THR A 40 7.33 26.08 -10.93
N VAL A 41 6.33 25.71 -11.74
CA VAL A 41 6.18 24.34 -12.26
C VAL A 41 7.38 23.98 -13.14
N GLU A 42 7.81 24.87 -14.04
CA GLU A 42 8.98 24.65 -14.90
C GLU A 42 10.27 24.48 -14.10
N LYS A 43 10.50 25.27 -13.04
CA LYS A 43 11.67 25.11 -12.16
C LYS A 43 11.66 23.78 -11.42
N LEU A 44 10.49 23.32 -10.96
CA LEU A 44 10.35 22.02 -10.32
C LEU A 44 10.58 20.88 -11.32
N LEU A 45 10.06 21.02 -12.55
CA LEU A 45 10.28 20.07 -13.64
C LEU A 45 11.75 19.96 -14.03
N ALA A 46 12.47 21.08 -14.12
CA ALA A 46 13.90 21.09 -14.40
C ALA A 46 14.67 20.28 -13.34
N ARG A 47 14.44 20.56 -12.04
CA ARG A 47 15.06 19.80 -10.94
C ARG A 47 14.71 18.31 -10.98
N ALA A 48 13.45 18.00 -11.27
CA ALA A 48 13.01 16.60 -11.37
C ALA A 48 13.71 15.86 -12.52
N ARG A 49 13.89 16.53 -13.67
CA ARG A 49 14.64 15.99 -14.82
C ARG A 49 16.14 15.83 -14.52
N ASP A 50 16.71 16.69 -13.68
CA ASP A 50 18.08 16.58 -13.19
C ASP A 50 18.28 15.47 -12.13
N GLY A 51 17.22 14.71 -11.80
CA GLY A 51 17.28 13.57 -10.88
C GLY A 51 16.99 13.90 -9.41
N ASP A 52 16.52 15.11 -9.10
CA ASP A 52 16.07 15.46 -7.75
C ASP A 52 14.77 14.70 -7.41
N LYS A 53 14.91 13.65 -6.59
CA LYS A 53 13.80 12.79 -6.16
C LYS A 53 12.71 13.54 -5.40
N SER A 54 13.05 14.61 -4.67
CA SER A 54 12.05 15.38 -3.92
C SER A 54 11.21 16.22 -4.88
N ALA A 55 11.86 16.85 -5.87
CA ALA A 55 11.17 17.58 -6.92
C ALA A 55 10.30 16.64 -7.78
N ASP A 56 10.82 15.47 -8.18
CA ASP A 56 10.06 14.47 -8.92
C ASP A 56 8.79 14.03 -8.16
N ASN A 57 8.92 13.71 -6.87
CA ASN A 57 7.76 13.34 -6.04
C ASN A 57 6.73 14.47 -5.94
N LEU A 58 7.17 15.73 -5.82
CA LEU A 58 6.27 16.88 -5.77
C LEU A 58 5.53 17.08 -7.10
N VAL A 59 6.23 17.00 -8.23
CA VAL A 59 5.64 17.13 -9.56
C VAL A 59 4.64 16.00 -9.83
N ARG A 60 4.97 14.75 -9.50
CA ARG A 60 4.04 13.62 -9.62
C ARG A 60 2.81 13.80 -8.73
N GLY A 61 3.01 14.29 -7.50
CA GLY A 61 1.92 14.61 -6.58
C GLY A 61 1.00 15.70 -7.12
N LEU A 62 1.57 16.72 -7.76
CA LEU A 62 0.83 17.81 -8.39
C LEU A 62 0.01 17.31 -9.59
N ALA A 63 0.61 16.52 -10.48
CA ALA A 63 -0.09 15.90 -11.61
C ALA A 63 -1.24 15.00 -11.13
N ALA A 64 -1.00 14.17 -10.12
CA ALA A 64 -2.03 13.33 -9.52
C ALA A 64 -3.19 14.15 -8.92
N HIS A 65 -2.88 15.29 -8.29
CA HIS A 65 -3.90 16.20 -7.77
C HIS A 65 -4.76 16.79 -8.89
N CYS A 66 -4.14 17.30 -9.97
CA CYS A 66 -4.88 17.84 -11.11
C CYS A 66 -5.80 16.78 -11.73
N LEU A 67 -5.32 15.55 -11.91
CA LEU A 67 -6.13 14.44 -12.42
C LEU A 67 -7.31 14.11 -11.48
N ARG A 68 -7.06 14.03 -10.18
CA ARG A 68 -8.09 13.67 -9.18
C ARG A 68 -9.21 14.70 -9.09
N GLU A 69 -8.85 15.98 -9.06
CA GLU A 69 -9.82 17.09 -8.98
C GLU A 69 -10.36 17.52 -10.35
N ARG A 70 -9.96 16.84 -11.44
CA ARG A 70 -10.31 17.19 -12.83
C ARG A 70 -9.94 18.63 -13.21
N ILE A 71 -8.83 19.12 -12.66
CA ILE A 71 -8.27 20.45 -12.97
C ILE A 71 -7.40 20.32 -14.22
N ALA A 72 -7.50 21.28 -15.14
CA ALA A 72 -6.65 21.33 -16.32
C ALA A 72 -5.16 21.42 -15.91
N MET A 73 -4.35 20.47 -16.38
CA MET A 73 -2.91 20.49 -16.16
C MET A 73 -2.23 21.50 -17.09
N PRO A 74 -1.23 22.25 -16.62
CA PRO A 74 -0.33 22.99 -17.50
C PRO A 74 0.32 22.05 -18.54
N PRO A 75 0.52 22.48 -19.81
CA PRO A 75 1.07 21.62 -20.86
C PRO A 75 2.39 20.93 -20.46
N CYS A 76 3.33 21.68 -19.88
CA CYS A 76 4.62 21.16 -19.43
C CYS A 76 4.50 20.07 -18.34
N LEU A 77 3.49 20.18 -17.46
CA LEU A 77 3.21 19.18 -16.43
C LEU A 77 2.55 17.94 -17.04
N SER A 78 1.65 18.14 -18.01
CA SER A 78 0.96 17.04 -18.70
C SER A 78 1.93 16.18 -19.50
N GLU A 79 2.85 16.80 -20.25
CA GLU A 79 3.91 16.11 -20.97
C GLU A 79 4.79 15.29 -20.01
N TYR A 80 5.27 15.92 -18.94
CA TYR A 80 6.06 15.22 -17.93
C TYR A 80 5.31 14.05 -17.29
N ALA A 81 4.02 14.23 -16.97
CA ALA A 81 3.21 13.17 -16.40
C ALA A 81 3.03 12.00 -17.38
N ALA A 82 2.81 12.29 -18.66
CA ALA A 82 2.73 11.28 -19.72
C ALA A 82 4.05 10.51 -19.86
N ASP A 83 5.19 11.21 -19.91
CA ASP A 83 6.52 10.58 -19.95
C ASP A 83 6.73 9.65 -18.76
N LYS A 84 6.35 10.08 -17.54
CA LYS A 84 6.48 9.27 -16.33
C LYS A 84 5.51 8.09 -16.25
N MET A 85 4.37 8.17 -16.92
CA MET A 85 3.45 7.03 -17.04
C MET A 85 3.96 5.98 -18.03
N LEU A 86 4.66 6.42 -19.07
CA LEU A 86 5.27 5.55 -20.08
C LEU A 86 6.64 5.02 -19.67
N GLU A 87 7.32 5.69 -18.73
CA GLU A 87 8.57 5.21 -18.13
C GLU A 87 8.32 3.82 -17.56
N SER A 88 9.04 2.82 -18.10
CA SER A 88 8.91 1.43 -17.64
C SER A 88 9.04 1.40 -16.13
N ILE A 89 7.99 0.96 -15.44
CA ILE A 89 8.02 0.88 -13.98
C ILE A 89 9.15 -0.08 -13.62
N HIS A 90 10.29 0.47 -13.20
CA HIS A 90 11.39 -0.32 -12.72
C HIS A 90 11.00 -0.84 -11.34
N ILE A 91 10.28 -1.96 -11.32
CA ILE A 91 9.93 -2.65 -10.10
C ILE A 91 11.24 -3.24 -9.58
N SER A 92 11.77 -2.66 -8.50
CA SER A 92 12.95 -3.22 -7.85
C SER A 92 12.76 -4.72 -7.58
N GLU A 93 13.83 -5.51 -7.65
CA GLU A 93 13.77 -6.95 -7.40
C GLU A 93 13.08 -7.29 -6.07
N LYS A 94 13.29 -6.46 -5.05
CA LYS A 94 12.63 -6.58 -3.76
C LYS A 94 11.11 -6.35 -3.86
N ALA A 95 10.67 -5.33 -4.59
CA ALA A 95 9.25 -5.05 -4.81
C ALA A 95 8.59 -6.15 -5.66
N ARG A 96 9.29 -6.65 -6.70
CA ARG A 96 8.84 -7.74 -7.54
C ARG A 96 8.59 -9.00 -6.70
N ARG A 97 9.57 -9.40 -5.89
CA ARG A 97 9.42 -10.51 -4.94
C ARG A 97 8.27 -10.30 -3.96
N LEU A 98 8.02 -9.07 -3.52
CA LEU A 98 6.88 -8.82 -2.63
C LEU A 98 5.56 -9.07 -3.34
N VAL A 99 5.40 -8.63 -4.59
CA VAL A 99 4.18 -8.83 -5.38
C VAL A 99 4.00 -10.31 -5.74
N GLU A 100 5.05 -10.98 -6.20
CA GLU A 100 5.01 -12.40 -6.59
C GLU A 100 4.71 -13.31 -5.39
N ASN A 101 5.29 -13.03 -4.22
CA ASN A 101 5.06 -13.84 -3.02
C ASN A 101 3.77 -13.46 -2.28
N TYR A 102 3.13 -12.33 -2.61
CA TYR A 102 1.96 -11.82 -1.87
C TYR A 102 0.80 -12.83 -1.82
N PRO A 103 0.34 -13.43 -2.94
CA PRO A 103 -0.77 -14.39 -2.90
C PRO A 103 -0.44 -15.61 -2.04
N ARG A 104 0.77 -16.17 -2.19
CA ARG A 104 1.23 -17.32 -1.41
C ARG A 104 1.26 -17.00 0.08
N ASP A 105 1.91 -15.91 0.45
CA ASP A 105 2.04 -15.50 1.85
C ASP A 105 0.66 -15.22 2.47
N HIS A 106 -0.28 -14.65 1.70
CA HIS A 106 -1.66 -14.42 2.11
C HIS A 106 -2.43 -15.73 2.35
N MET A 107 -2.32 -16.72 1.45
CA MET A 107 -2.96 -18.03 1.64
C MET A 107 -2.41 -18.75 2.88
N ILE A 108 -1.10 -18.70 3.10
CA ILE A 108 -0.45 -19.26 4.29
C ILE A 108 -0.97 -18.59 5.56
N LEU A 109 -1.07 -17.26 5.57
CA LEU A 109 -1.62 -16.50 6.71
C LEU A 109 -3.06 -16.90 7.01
N ASN A 110 -3.90 -16.99 5.99
CA ASN A 110 -5.30 -17.36 6.15
C ASN A 110 -5.43 -18.79 6.70
N ALA A 111 -4.63 -19.73 6.21
CA ALA A 111 -4.62 -21.10 6.73
C ALA A 111 -4.22 -21.16 8.21
N VAL A 112 -3.12 -20.48 8.59
CA VAL A 112 -2.68 -20.39 9.99
C VAL A 112 -3.78 -19.77 10.87
N TYR A 113 -4.40 -18.69 10.39
CA TYR A 113 -5.48 -18.01 11.10
C TYR A 113 -6.70 -18.91 11.31
N ARG A 114 -7.19 -19.57 10.25
CA ARG A 114 -8.35 -20.46 10.32
C ARG A 114 -8.09 -21.64 11.25
N ILE A 115 -6.91 -22.26 11.16
CA ILE A 115 -6.53 -23.33 12.08
C ILE A 115 -6.54 -22.82 13.52
N SER A 116 -6.05 -21.61 13.76
CA SER A 116 -6.00 -21.04 15.10
C SER A 116 -7.37 -20.67 15.65
N LYS A 117 -8.22 -20.07 14.82
CA LYS A 117 -9.56 -19.63 15.20
C LYS A 117 -10.54 -20.80 15.33
N ASP A 118 -10.60 -21.67 14.33
CA ASP A 118 -11.65 -22.67 14.19
C ASP A 118 -11.35 -23.91 15.06
N PHE A 119 -10.07 -24.18 15.36
CA PHE A 119 -9.64 -25.35 16.14
C PHE A 119 -8.95 -24.99 17.47
N GLY A 120 -8.82 -23.71 17.81
CA GLY A 120 -8.19 -23.25 19.06
C GLY A 120 -6.68 -23.54 19.15
N ILE A 121 -6.02 -23.86 18.04
CA ILE A 121 -4.59 -24.21 18.01
C ILE A 121 -3.75 -22.93 17.98
N PRO A 122 -2.76 -22.72 18.86
CA PRO A 122 -1.97 -21.51 18.83
C PRO A 122 -1.19 -21.37 17.51
N ALA A 123 -1.18 -20.15 16.95
CA ALA A 123 -0.51 -19.86 15.68
C ALA A 123 0.97 -20.27 15.71
N THR A 124 1.65 -19.92 16.80
CA THR A 124 3.03 -20.29 17.12
C THR A 124 3.08 -20.92 18.50
N CYS A 125 3.80 -22.02 18.70
CA CYS A 125 4.02 -22.56 20.04
C CYS A 125 5.15 -21.79 20.73
N SER A 126 4.93 -21.35 21.97
CA SER A 126 6.02 -21.19 22.93
C SER A 126 6.37 -22.59 23.43
N TRP A 127 7.61 -23.00 23.25
CA TRP A 127 8.07 -24.32 23.67
C TRP A 127 8.10 -24.35 25.20
N ASN A 128 7.06 -24.89 25.83
CA ASN A 128 7.16 -25.28 27.23
C ASN A 128 7.73 -26.69 27.25
N ALA A 129 8.98 -26.81 27.69
CA ALA A 129 9.71 -28.06 27.83
C ALA A 129 8.88 -29.06 28.65
N GLY A 130 8.32 -30.08 28.01
CA GLY A 130 7.57 -31.14 28.71
C GLY A 130 6.42 -31.77 27.93
N SER A 131 5.89 -31.12 26.89
CA SER A 131 4.90 -31.74 26.00
C SER A 131 5.59 -32.43 24.82
N SER A 132 5.30 -33.71 24.62
CA SER A 132 5.77 -34.49 23.47
C SER A 132 5.06 -34.12 22.16
N THR A 133 4.04 -33.25 22.17
CA THR A 133 3.41 -32.75 20.93
C THR A 133 2.78 -31.35 21.06
N PRO A 134 3.57 -30.28 21.01
CA PRO A 134 3.06 -28.97 20.64
C PRO A 134 2.97 -28.90 19.09
N LYS A 135 1.78 -29.04 18.52
CA LYS A 135 1.53 -28.79 17.08
C LYS A 135 1.03 -27.36 16.92
N SER A 136 1.91 -26.43 16.52
CA SER A 136 1.50 -25.06 16.19
C SER A 136 0.71 -25.05 14.88
N ALA A 137 -0.17 -24.06 14.67
CA ALA A 137 -0.84 -23.92 13.38
C ALA A 137 0.18 -23.71 12.24
N CYS A 138 1.30 -23.02 12.50
CA CYS A 138 2.42 -22.91 11.54
C CYS A 138 3.02 -24.28 11.18
N ALA A 139 3.20 -25.17 12.15
CA ALA A 139 3.71 -26.53 11.92
C ALA A 139 2.73 -27.36 11.10
N ILE A 140 1.43 -27.26 11.39
CA ILE A 140 0.36 -27.93 10.63
C ILE A 140 0.36 -27.46 9.18
N VAL A 141 0.42 -26.15 8.94
CA VAL A 141 0.47 -25.59 7.58
C VAL A 141 1.74 -25.99 6.84
N SER A 142 2.91 -25.94 7.49
CA SER A 142 4.17 -26.39 6.89
C SER A 142 4.11 -27.87 6.49
N ALA A 143 3.58 -28.74 7.36
CA ALA A 143 3.40 -30.15 7.05
C ALA A 143 2.38 -30.39 5.92
N ALA A 144 1.28 -29.63 5.88
CA ALA A 144 0.29 -29.72 4.81
C ALA A 144 0.85 -29.28 3.45
N LEU A 145 1.66 -28.22 3.42
CA LEU A 145 2.34 -27.75 2.22
C LEU A 145 3.38 -28.74 1.72
N ALA A 146 4.15 -29.35 2.64
CA ALA A 146 5.13 -30.38 2.29
C ALA A 146 4.48 -31.61 1.63
N ARG A 147 3.26 -31.99 2.06
CA ARG A 147 2.48 -33.07 1.41
C ARG A 147 2.06 -32.74 -0.03
N ASN A 148 2.02 -31.45 -0.39
CA ASN A 148 1.70 -30.97 -1.73
C ASN A 148 2.97 -30.53 -2.49
N SER A 149 4.14 -31.04 -2.11
CA SER A 149 5.44 -30.69 -2.72
C SER A 149 5.82 -29.20 -2.64
N ILE A 150 5.20 -28.44 -1.72
CA ILE A 150 5.56 -27.07 -1.42
C ILE A 150 6.43 -27.08 -0.16
N HIS A 151 7.75 -27.06 -0.36
CA HIS A 151 8.70 -27.13 0.73
C HIS A 151 8.93 -25.75 1.38
N ILE A 152 8.13 -25.45 2.41
CA ILE A 152 8.36 -24.32 3.32
C ILE A 152 8.52 -24.84 4.74
N SER A 153 9.59 -24.42 5.41
CA SER A 153 9.81 -24.78 6.82
C SER A 153 8.79 -24.11 7.73
N GLU A 154 8.56 -24.71 8.91
CA GLU A 154 7.73 -24.08 9.96
C GLU A 154 8.22 -22.65 10.25
N ASP A 155 9.53 -22.43 10.32
CA ASP A 155 10.11 -21.10 10.53
C ASP A 155 9.82 -20.12 9.39
N GLY A 156 9.72 -20.61 8.15
CA GLY A 156 9.27 -19.82 7.01
C GLY A 156 7.82 -19.36 7.20
N VAL A 157 6.94 -20.28 7.60
CA VAL A 157 5.52 -19.98 7.90
C VAL A 157 5.41 -19.01 9.09
N LYS A 158 6.20 -19.21 10.16
CA LYS A 158 6.27 -18.29 11.32
C LYS A 158 6.71 -16.90 10.92
N LYS A 159 7.71 -16.76 10.03
CA LYS A 159 8.17 -15.46 9.52
C LYS A 159 7.06 -14.73 8.75
N ILE A 160 6.30 -15.47 7.93
CA ILE A 160 5.14 -14.93 7.21
C ILE A 160 4.08 -14.47 8.22
N TRP A 161 3.71 -15.32 9.18
CA TRP A 161 2.79 -14.99 10.27
C TRP A 161 3.20 -13.74 11.02
N ASN A 162 4.43 -13.69 11.55
CA ASN A 162 4.91 -12.56 12.35
C ASN A 162 5.02 -11.25 11.57
N ARG A 163 5.32 -11.33 10.26
CA ARG A 163 5.42 -10.13 9.40
C ARG A 163 4.06 -9.49 9.15
N LYS A 164 2.98 -10.29 9.13
CA LYS A 164 1.70 -9.89 8.56
C LYS A 164 0.50 -10.05 9.50
N SER A 165 0.64 -10.70 10.64
CA SER A 165 -0.45 -10.89 11.62
C SER A 165 -1.04 -9.55 12.08
N LYS A 166 -0.19 -8.56 12.34
CA LYS A 166 -0.60 -7.18 12.70
C LYS A 166 -1.34 -6.44 11.57
N ASP A 167 -1.04 -6.78 10.31
CA ASP A 167 -1.72 -6.18 9.15
C ASP A 167 -3.04 -6.90 8.87
N PHE A 168 -3.11 -8.20 9.13
CA PHE A 168 -4.29 -9.05 8.92
C PHE A 168 -5.42 -8.70 9.91
N GLU A 169 -5.09 -8.40 11.16
CA GLU A 169 -6.06 -7.86 12.14
C GLU A 169 -6.66 -6.52 11.68
N LYS A 170 -5.88 -5.68 10.99
CA LYS A 170 -6.37 -4.40 10.45
C LYS A 170 -7.22 -4.58 9.19
N MET A 171 -6.88 -5.53 8.32
CA MET A 171 -7.71 -5.87 7.14
C MET A 171 -9.08 -6.41 7.54
N LYS A 172 -9.18 -7.18 8.64
CA LYS A 172 -10.46 -7.64 9.18
C LYS A 172 -11.38 -6.51 9.63
N VAL A 173 -10.83 -5.44 10.20
CA VAL A 173 -11.63 -4.25 10.52
C VAL A 173 -12.28 -3.72 9.24
N VAL A 174 -11.56 -3.72 8.11
CA VAL A 174 -12.09 -3.29 6.82
C VAL A 174 -13.13 -4.27 6.27
N ASP A 175 -12.88 -5.59 6.23
CA ASP A 175 -13.86 -6.57 5.72
C ASP A 175 -15.14 -6.64 6.58
N THR A 176 -15.00 -6.45 7.90
CA THR A 176 -16.13 -6.38 8.84
C THR A 176 -16.90 -5.06 8.67
N LEU A 177 -16.20 -3.94 8.42
CA LEU A 177 -16.83 -2.64 8.13
C LEU A 177 -17.47 -2.58 6.74
N MET A 178 -16.99 -3.37 5.79
CA MET A 178 -17.48 -3.44 4.41
C MET A 178 -18.64 -4.44 4.23
N GLY A 179 -19.07 -5.13 5.30
CA GLY A 179 -20.26 -5.99 5.27
C GLY A 179 -20.16 -7.17 4.30
N ILE A 180 -18.96 -7.66 3.98
CA ILE A 180 -18.77 -8.72 2.97
C ILE A 180 -19.18 -10.11 3.50
N ASN A 181 -19.61 -10.24 4.76
CA ASN A 181 -20.10 -11.49 5.34
C ASN A 181 -21.64 -11.52 5.47
N GLU A 182 -22.38 -11.38 4.39
CA GLU A 182 -23.77 -11.87 4.31
C GLU A 182 -24.10 -12.34 2.89
N ILE A 183 -23.33 -13.29 2.36
CA ILE A 183 -23.86 -14.19 1.34
C ILE A 183 -23.47 -15.61 1.74
N GLU A 184 -24.49 -16.47 1.88
CA GLU A 184 -24.46 -17.91 2.18
C GLU A 184 -24.81 -18.33 3.61
N SER A 185 -26.12 -18.33 3.88
CA SER A 185 -26.81 -19.48 4.47
C SER A 185 -28.22 -19.54 3.90
N SER A 186 -28.37 -20.22 2.76
CA SER A 186 -29.62 -20.78 2.24
C SER A 186 -29.34 -22.17 1.69
#